data_AF-A0A7S6RF69-F1
#
_entry.id   AF-A0A7S6RF69-F1
#
_cell.length_a   1.000
_cell.length_b   1.000
_cell.length_c   1.000
_cell.angle_alpha   90.00
_cell.angle_beta   90.00
_cell.angle_gamma   90.00
#
_symmetry.space_group_name_H-M   'P 1'
#
loop_
_entity.id
_entity.type
_entity.pdbx_description
1 polymer ?
#
loop_
_entity_poly.entity_id
_entity_poly.type
_entity_poly.pdbx_seq_one_letter_code
_entity_poly.pdbx_strand_id
1 'polypeptide(L)' 'MVHVKRAELTNFKSCGGTTSVPLLPGFTVISGRNGSGKSHILDGLLFCLGLSSSR' A
#
# COMPACT_ATOMS: atom_id res chain seq x y z
N MET A 1 6.62 -18.98 9.37
CA MET A 1 5.57 -17.96 9.56
C MET A 1 5.38 -17.21 8.26
N VAL A 2 4.13 -16.89 7.91
CA VAL A 2 3.81 -16.12 6.69
C VAL A 2 3.73 -14.64 7.07
N HIS A 3 4.29 -13.76 6.24
CA HIS A 3 4.15 -12.31 6.35
C HIS A 3 4.09 -11.69 4.96
N VAL A 4 3.52 -10.48 4.86
CA VAL A 4 3.53 -9.71 3.61
C VAL A 4 4.96 -9.18 3.40
N LYS A 5 5.55 -9.46 2.24
CA LYS A 5 6.92 -9.03 1.91
C LYS A 5 6.96 -7.64 1.28
N ARG A 6 5.93 -7.31 0.50
CA ARG A 6 5.89 -6.11 -0.34
C ARG A 6 4.46 -5.81 -0.78
N ALA A 7 4.14 -4.54 -0.96
CA ALA A 7 2.96 -4.08 -1.69
C ALA A 7 3.41 -3.42 -3.01
N GLU A 8 2.81 -3.83 -4.13
CA GLU A 8 3.00 -3.18 -5.43
C GLU A 8 1.69 -2.60 -5.92
N LEU A 9 1.72 -1.33 -6.27
CA LEU A 9 0.57 -0.55 -6.70
C LEU A 9 0.90 0.05 -8.07
N THR A 10 0.20 -0.39 -9.11
CA THR A 10 0.37 0.13 -10.47
C THR A 10 -0.88 0.89 -10.88
N ASN A 11 -0.75 2.19 -11.14
CA ASN A 11 -1.86 3.07 -11.53
C ASN A 11 -3.07 2.98 -10.58
N PHE A 12 -2.81 2.88 -9.27
CA PHE A 12 -3.85 2.72 -8.24
C PHE A 12 -4.13 4.03 -7.52
N LYS A 13 -5.37 4.53 -7.61
CA LYS A 13 -5.78 5.86 -7.08
C LYS A 13 -4.80 6.96 -7.55
N SER A 14 -4.22 7.73 -6.63
CA SER A 14 -3.24 8.78 -6.96
C SER A 14 -1.80 8.27 -7.09
N CYS A 15 -1.56 6.97 -6.93
CA CYS A 15 -0.25 6.37 -7.16
C CYS A 15 -0.08 6.12 -8.67
N GLY A 16 0.31 7.16 -9.40
CA GLY A 16 0.66 7.07 -10.82
C GLY A 16 1.95 6.25 -11.02
N GLY A 17 1.99 5.44 -12.08
CA GLY A 17 3.10 4.52 -12.32
C GLY A 17 3.09 3.32 -11.37
N THR A 18 4.23 2.66 -11.23
CA THR A 18 4.40 1.49 -10.34
C THR A 18 5.13 1.88 -9.06
N THR A 19 4.42 1.83 -7.93
CA THR A 19 4.99 2.04 -6.60
C THR A 19 5.20 0.70 -5.91
N SER A 20 6.43 0.42 -5.48
CA SER A 20 6.80 -0.79 -4.76
C SER A 20 7.23 -0.44 -3.34
N VAL A 21 6.49 -0.92 -2.34
CA VAL A 21 6.72 -0.66 -0.91
C VAL A 21 7.15 -1.93 -0.19
N PRO A 22 8.43 -2.06 0.22
CA PRO A 22 8.89 -3.22 0.99
C PRO A 22 8.29 -3.21 2.40
N LEU A 23 7.86 -4.38 2.88
CA LEU A 23 7.34 -4.58 4.23
C LEU A 23 8.30 -5.50 4.98
N LEU A 24 9.17 -4.88 5.78
CA LEU A 24 10.19 -5.61 6.53
C LEU A 24 9.56 -6.38 7.69
N PRO A 25 10.11 -7.54 8.07
CA PRO A 25 9.69 -8.24 9.28
C PRO A 25 9.75 -7.33 10.51
N GLY A 26 8.79 -7.49 11.42
CA GLY A 26 8.68 -6.65 12.61
C GLY A 26 7.70 -5.50 12.40
N PHE A 27 8.19 -4.26 12.49
CA PHE A 27 7.35 -3.06 12.47
C PHE A 27 7.81 -2.08 11.38
N THR A 28 6.92 -1.76 10.45
CA THR A 28 7.16 -0.82 9.34
C THR A 28 6.32 0.44 9.54
N VAL A 29 6.95 1.61 9.46
CA VAL A 29 6.27 2.92 9.52
C VAL A 29 6.21 3.54 8.13
N ILE A 30 5.01 3.91 7.69
CA ILE A 30 4.80 4.67 6.44
C ILE A 30 4.54 6.14 6.81
N SER A 31 5.53 7.00 6.55
CA SER A 31 5.48 8.45 6.85
C SER A 31 5.65 9.33 5.61
N GLY A 32 5.22 10.59 5.69
CA GLY A 32 5.34 11.56 4.60
C GLY A 32 4.29 12.68 4.69
N ARG A 33 4.42 13.72 3.85
CA ARG A 33 3.57 14.92 3.88
C ARG A 33 2.09 14.61 3.63
N ASN A 34 1.18 15.41 4.19
CA ASN A 34 -0.26 15.26 3.93
C ASN A 34 -0.56 15.32 2.43
N GLY A 35 -1.47 14.47 1.95
CA GLY A 35 -1.80 14.35 0.53
C GLY A 35 -0.84 13.50 -0.33
N SER A 36 0.25 12.96 0.23
CA SER A 36 1.24 12.19 -0.54
C SER A 36 0.81 10.76 -0.94
N GLY A 37 -0.45 10.36 -0.72
CA GLY A 37 -0.96 9.04 -1.10
C GLY A 37 -0.66 7.87 -0.14
N LYS A 38 -0.19 8.13 1.08
CA LYS A 38 0.13 7.06 2.07
C LYS A 38 -1.05 6.13 2.36
N SER A 39 -2.25 6.70 2.53
CA SER A 39 -3.47 5.92 2.79
C SER A 39 -3.85 5.03 1.60
N HIS A 40 -3.45 5.36 0.37
CA HIS A 40 -3.72 4.52 -0.80
C HIS A 40 -2.97 3.19 -0.76
N ILE A 41 -1.86 3.10 -0.02
CA ILE A 41 -1.17 1.82 0.22
C ILE A 41 -2.07 0.90 1.06
N LEU A 42 -2.73 1.43 2.09
CA LEU A 42 -3.69 0.69 2.90
C LEU A 42 -4.94 0.32 2.09
N ASP A 43 -5.47 1.26 1.30
CA ASP A 43 -6.61 0.99 0.42
C ASP A 43 -6.30 -0.13 -0.58
N GLY A 44 -5.10 -0.13 -1.16
CA GLY A 44 -4.65 -1.18 -2.07
C GLY A 44 -4.50 -2.54 -1.38
N LEU A 45 -4.01 -2.57 -0.15
CA LEU A 45 -3.98 -3.81 0.65
C LEU A 45 -5.39 -4.35 0.91
N LEU A 46 -6.32 -3.49 1.33
CA LEU A 46 -7.72 -3.89 1.55
C LEU A 46 -8.40 -4.36 0.27
N PHE A 47 -8.13 -3.68 -0.85
CA PHE A 47 -8.65 -4.04 -2.17
C PHE A 47 -8.13 -5.40 -2.65
N CYS A 48 -6.82 -5.65 -2.58
CA CYS A 48 -6.21 -6.91 -2.99
C CYS A 48 -6.65 -8.10 -2.11
N LEU A 49 -7.01 -7.84 -0.86
CA LEU A 49 -7.56 -8.85 0.06
C LEU A 49 -9.09 -9.01 -0.06
N GLY A 50 -9.76 -8.23 -0.91
CA GLY A 50 -11.21 -8.29 -1.09
C GLY A 50 -12.02 -7.76 0.09
N LEU A 51 -11.39 -7.00 0.99
CA LEU A 51 -12.00 -6.48 2.22
C LEU A 51 -12.69 -5.11 2.02
N SER A 52 -12.32 -4.39 0.97
CA SER A 52 -12.92 -3.11 0.59
C SER A 52 -12.91 -2.93 -0.93
N SER A 53 -13.85 -2.12 -1.43
CA SER A 53 -13.77 -1.58 -2.79
C SER A 53 -12.62 -0.56 -2.88
N SER A 54 -12.12 -0.33 -4.09
CA SER A 54 -11.08 0.66 -4.40
C SER A 54 -11.53 2.13 -4.30
N ARG A 55 -12.70 2.41 -3.71
CA ARG A 55 -13.17 3.78 -3.49
C ARG A 55 -12.34 4.45 -2.40
#